data_AF-A0A7W5KBY1-F1
#
_entry.id   AF-A0A7W5KBY1-F1
#
_cell.length_a   1.000
_cell.length_b   1.000
_cell.length_c   1.000
_cell.angle_alpha   90.00
_cell.angle_beta   90.00
_cell.angle_gamma   90.00
#
_symmetry.space_group_name_H-M   'P 1'
#
loop_
_entity.id
_entity.type
_entity.pdbx_description
1 polymer ?
#
loop_
_entity_poly.entity_id
_entity_poly.type
_entity_poly.pdbx_seq_one_letter_code
_entity_poly.pdbx_strand_id
1 'polypeptide(L)'
;MPPAPRWLGLSGLLPPAGCVAVALALPALQPAATLVGGIYAAVILSFLGGLWWMDSLERRVTAASPYVLAVAPSLVAWAALLAWLLGGAPPASSLLALGAAVLVSPLADRAASPAVRELPGWWGLRLVLSGGLGLLTLLLALLAR
;
A
#
# COMPACT_ATOMS: atom_id res chain seq x y z
N MET A 1 -2.02 -13.96 -16.74
CA MET A 1 -0.89 -13.78 -15.80
C MET A 1 -0.32 -15.14 -15.39
N PRO A 2 1.01 -15.33 -15.31
CA PRO A 2 1.61 -16.58 -14.84
C PRO A 2 1.22 -16.93 -13.38
N PRO A 3 1.23 -18.21 -12.97
CA PRO A 3 0.75 -18.63 -11.64
C PRO A 3 1.57 -18.06 -10.48
N ALA A 4 2.90 -18.07 -10.58
CA ALA A 4 3.80 -17.63 -9.52
C ALA A 4 3.57 -16.18 -9.05
N PRO A 5 3.58 -15.14 -9.92
CA PRO A 5 3.34 -13.76 -9.49
C PRO A 5 1.92 -13.55 -8.95
N ARG A 6 0.94 -14.32 -9.43
CA ARG A 6 -0.43 -14.26 -8.90
C ARG A 6 -0.48 -14.73 -7.44
N TRP A 7 0.11 -15.89 -7.14
CA TRP A 7 0.11 -16.44 -5.79
C TRP A 7 0.96 -15.63 -4.82
N LEU A 8 2.14 -15.19 -5.26
CA LEU A 8 2.99 -14.32 -4.44
C LEU A 8 2.30 -12.98 -4.16
N GLY A 9 1.66 -12.38 -5.17
CA GLY A 9 0.87 -11.17 -4.98
C GLY A 9 -0.22 -11.37 -3.91
N LEU A 10 -1.06 -12.41 -4.05
CA LEU A 10 -2.13 -12.70 -3.09
C LEU A 10 -1.62 -13.00 -1.68
N SER A 11 -0.47 -13.67 -1.57
CA SER A 11 0.19 -13.94 -0.27
C SER A 11 0.58 -12.67 0.47
N GLY A 12 0.76 -11.55 -0.25
CA GLY A 12 1.01 -10.24 0.33
C GLY A 12 -0.14 -9.70 1.19
N LEU A 13 -1.32 -10.33 1.18
CA LEU A 13 -2.43 -10.01 2.08
C LEU A 13 -2.39 -10.76 3.42
N LEU A 14 -1.55 -11.81 3.54
CA LEU A 14 -1.43 -12.59 4.76
C LEU A 14 -0.87 -11.76 5.94
N PRO A 15 0.19 -10.95 5.78
CA PRO A 15 0.71 -10.16 6.90
C PRO A 15 -0.31 -9.19 7.53
N PRO A 16 -1.02 -8.32 6.77
CA PRO A 16 -2.01 -7.41 7.36
C PRO A 16 -3.23 -8.16 7.90
N ALA A 17 -3.64 -9.28 7.28
CA ALA A 17 -4.72 -10.11 7.82
C ALA A 17 -4.34 -10.71 9.18
N GLY A 18 -3.10 -11.18 9.33
CA GLY A 18 -2.55 -11.62 10.60
C GLY A 18 -2.52 -10.51 11.64
N CYS A 19 -2.13 -9.29 11.26
CA CYS A 19 -2.16 -8.13 12.15
C CYS A 19 -3.59 -7.83 12.64
N VAL A 20 -4.59 -7.86 11.75
CA VAL A 20 -6.00 -7.69 12.15
C VAL A 20 -6.45 -8.79 13.11
N ALA A 21 -6.11 -10.05 12.82
CA ALA A 21 -6.45 -11.18 13.69
C ALA A 21 -5.82 -11.03 15.09
N VAL A 22 -4.54 -10.65 15.18
CA VAL A 22 -3.85 -10.41 16.46
C VAL A 22 -4.48 -9.23 17.19
N ALA A 23 -4.78 -8.13 16.50
CA ALA A 23 -5.42 -6.96 17.10
C ALA A 23 -6.79 -7.26 17.71
N LEU A 24 -7.54 -8.20 17.12
CA LEU A 24 -8.84 -8.66 17.63
C LEU A 24 -8.72 -9.67 18.76
N ALA A 25 -7.81 -10.65 18.62
CA ALA A 25 -7.71 -11.78 19.54
C ALA A 25 -6.87 -11.49 20.80
N LEU A 26 -5.90 -10.59 20.70
CA LEU A 26 -4.88 -10.36 21.73
C LEU A 26 -4.79 -8.86 22.07
N PRO A 27 -5.66 -8.34 22.96
CA PRO A 27 -5.72 -6.91 23.29
C PRO A 27 -4.38 -6.32 23.75
N ALA A 28 -3.55 -7.09 24.45
CA ALA A 28 -2.22 -6.66 24.90
C ALA A 28 -1.24 -6.41 23.73
N LEU A 29 -1.43 -7.07 22.58
CA LEU A 29 -0.58 -6.92 21.39
C LEU A 29 -1.20 -6.00 20.34
N GLN A 30 -2.38 -5.47 20.58
CA GLN A 30 -3.12 -4.66 19.62
C GLN A 30 -2.31 -3.42 19.14
N PRO A 31 -1.60 -2.66 20.01
CA PRO A 31 -0.82 -1.50 19.54
C PRO A 31 0.35 -1.92 18.65
N ALA A 32 1.00 -3.04 18.97
CA ALA A 32 2.08 -3.59 18.14
C ALA A 32 1.54 -4.09 16.79
N ALA A 33 0.40 -4.78 16.78
CA ALA A 33 -0.23 -5.29 15.57
C ALA A 33 -0.66 -4.17 14.63
N THR A 34 -1.23 -3.08 15.16
CA THR A 34 -1.58 -1.90 14.35
C THR A 34 -0.35 -1.22 13.78
N LEU A 35 0.73 -1.06 14.56
CA LEU A 35 1.98 -0.47 14.09
C LEU A 35 2.62 -1.31 12.98
N VAL A 36 2.79 -2.61 13.20
CA VAL A 36 3.40 -3.51 12.22
C VAL A 36 2.57 -3.58 10.94
N GLY A 37 1.24 -3.65 11.05
CA GLY A 37 0.35 -3.62 9.89
C GLY A 37 0.40 -2.30 9.12
N GLY A 38 0.52 -1.17 9.83
CA GLY A 38 0.71 0.16 9.22
C GLY A 38 2.04 0.28 8.49
N ILE A 39 3.14 -0.17 9.11
CA ILE A 39 4.47 -0.20 8.47
C ILE A 39 4.44 -1.07 7.21
N TYR A 40 3.81 -2.23 7.27
CA TYR A 40 3.68 -3.11 6.09
C TYR A 40 2.92 -2.41 4.94
N ALA A 41 1.80 -1.73 5.25
CA ALA A 41 1.07 -0.97 4.25
C ALA A 41 1.92 0.15 3.63
N ALA A 42 2.71 0.86 4.45
CA ALA A 42 3.66 1.89 4.00
C ALA A 42 4.74 1.32 3.07
N VAL A 43 5.29 0.14 3.39
CA VAL A 43 6.28 -0.55 2.55
C VAL A 43 5.70 -0.90 1.18
N ILE A 44 4.51 -1.51 1.14
CA ILE A 44 3.86 -1.87 -0.12
C ILE A 44 3.48 -0.62 -0.93
N LEU A 45 2.96 0.42 -0.28
CA LEU A 45 2.65 1.68 -0.95
C LEU A 45 3.91 2.28 -1.60
N SER A 46 5.04 2.31 -0.88
CA SER A 46 6.32 2.77 -1.41
C SER A 46 6.81 1.91 -2.60
N PHE A 47 6.64 0.59 -2.53
CA PHE A 47 6.99 -0.33 -3.61
C PHE A 47 6.24 -0.02 -4.92
N LEU A 48 4.96 0.40 -4.85
CA LEU A 48 4.20 0.80 -6.04
C LEU A 48 4.82 1.98 -6.78
N GLY A 49 5.40 2.94 -6.04
CA GLY A 49 6.15 4.03 -6.63
C GLY A 49 7.35 3.55 -7.44
N GLY A 50 8.10 2.57 -6.91
CA GLY A 50 9.21 1.93 -7.63
C GLY A 50 8.79 1.25 -8.94
N LEU A 51 7.61 0.62 -8.96
CA LEU A 51 7.05 0.02 -10.18
C LEU A 51 6.80 1.07 -11.26
N TRP A 52 6.16 2.19 -10.89
CA TRP A 52 5.87 3.29 -11.82
C TRP A 52 7.16 3.96 -12.36
N TRP A 53 8.17 4.08 -11.48
CA TRP A 53 9.48 4.58 -11.87
C TRP A 53 10.14 3.69 -12.91
N MET A 54 10.16 2.38 -12.68
CA MET A 54 10.76 1.42 -13.60
C MET A 54 10.03 1.34 -14.94
N ASP A 55 8.69 1.33 -14.96
CA ASP A 55 7.91 1.40 -16.21
C ASP A 55 8.26 2.64 -17.03
N SER A 56 8.41 3.79 -16.36
CA SER A 56 8.79 5.04 -17.02
C SER A 56 10.20 4.98 -17.62
N LEU A 57 11.15 4.33 -16.93
CA LEU A 57 12.50 4.10 -17.44
C LEU A 57 12.52 3.14 -18.64
N GLU A 58 11.80 2.02 -18.57
CA GLU A 58 11.70 1.06 -19.66
C GLU A 58 11.13 1.69 -20.93
N ARG A 59 10.14 2.58 -20.75
CA ARG A 59 9.52 3.36 -21.83
C ARG A 59 10.32 4.60 -22.23
N ARG A 60 11.49 4.83 -21.62
CA ARG A 60 12.39 5.97 -21.89
C ARG A 60 11.67 7.32 -21.79
N VAL A 61 10.76 7.47 -20.84
CA VAL A 61 10.01 8.71 -20.65
C VAL A 61 10.96 9.81 -20.18
N THR A 62 11.00 10.93 -20.90
CA THR A 62 11.86 12.08 -20.58
C THR A 62 11.17 13.13 -19.70
N ALA A 63 9.83 13.13 -19.68
CA ALA A 63 9.07 14.03 -18.82
C ALA A 63 9.27 13.68 -17.35
N ALA A 64 9.44 14.69 -16.48
CA ALA A 64 9.64 14.49 -15.05
C ALA A 64 8.37 14.02 -14.31
N SER A 65 7.18 14.30 -14.84
CA SER A 65 5.92 14.11 -14.14
C SER A 65 5.65 12.67 -13.67
N PRO A 66 5.94 11.59 -14.43
CA PRO A 66 5.72 10.23 -13.94
C PRO A 66 6.67 9.85 -12.81
N TYR A 67 7.90 10.38 -12.81
CA TYR A 67 8.88 10.17 -11.75
C TYR A 67 8.49 10.89 -10.47
N VAL A 68 7.95 12.11 -10.56
CA VAL A 68 7.39 12.83 -9.40
C VAL A 68 6.22 12.04 -8.81
N LEU A 69 5.32 11.54 -9.67
CA LEU A 69 4.21 10.68 -9.23
C LEU A 69 4.71 9.37 -8.59
N ALA A 70 5.81 8.79 -9.08
CA ALA A 70 6.45 7.60 -8.53
C ALA A 70 7.06 7.83 -7.13
N VAL A 71 7.46 9.05 -6.78
CA VAL A 71 7.99 9.36 -5.44
C VAL A 71 6.89 9.62 -4.42
N ALA A 72 5.71 10.08 -4.86
CA ALA A 72 4.60 10.45 -3.98
C ALA A 72 4.19 9.34 -2.98
N PRO A 73 4.08 8.04 -3.37
CA PRO A 73 3.73 6.97 -2.43
C PRO A 73 4.67 6.87 -1.23
N SER A 74 5.99 6.96 -1.46
CA SER A 74 7.00 6.89 -0.40
C SER A 74 6.94 8.11 0.53
N LEU A 75 6.71 9.31 -0.01
CA LEU A 75 6.57 10.52 0.79
C LEU A 75 5.29 10.52 1.63
N VAL A 76 4.16 10.07 1.06
CA VAL A 76 2.90 9.91 1.79
C VAL A 76 3.07 8.87 2.90
N ALA A 77 3.67 7.73 2.60
CA ALA A 77 3.94 6.69 3.57
C ALA A 77 4.83 7.19 4.73
N TRP A 78 5.92 7.88 4.39
CA TRP A 78 6.84 8.45 5.36
C TRP A 78 6.18 9.52 6.23
N ALA A 79 5.43 10.45 5.63
CA ALA A 79 4.73 11.50 6.38
C ALA A 79 3.68 10.92 7.34
N ALA A 80 2.92 9.90 6.91
CA ALA A 80 1.93 9.23 7.76
C ALA A 80 2.59 8.54 8.96
N LEU A 81 3.69 7.81 8.75
CA LEU A 81 4.44 7.17 9.82
C LEU A 81 5.12 8.19 10.75
N LEU A 82 5.68 9.26 10.19
CA LEU A 82 6.33 10.33 10.96
C LEU A 82 5.32 11.05 11.86
N ALA A 83 4.14 11.39 11.34
CA ALA A 83 3.06 11.98 12.12
C ALA A 83 2.63 11.08 13.28
N TRP A 84 2.52 9.77 13.06
CA TRP A 84 2.22 8.82 14.13
C TRP A 84 3.36 8.73 15.15
N LEU A 85 4.55 8.35 14.70
CA LEU A 85 5.67 7.98 15.57
C LEU A 85 6.22 9.16 16.38
N LEU A 86 6.09 10.38 15.88
CA LEU A 86 6.47 11.59 16.61
C LEU A 86 5.32 12.18 17.45
N GLY A 87 4.17 11.51 17.52
CA GLY A 87 3.02 11.96 18.30
C GLY A 87 2.27 13.16 17.72
N GLY A 88 2.51 13.50 16.44
CA GLY A 88 1.81 14.59 15.73
C GLY A 88 0.40 14.22 15.27
N ALA A 89 0.07 12.93 15.18
CA ALA A 89 -1.25 12.41 14.85
C ALA A 89 -1.51 11.07 15.58
N PRO A 90 -2.78 10.76 15.90
CA PRO A 90 -3.11 9.46 16.46
C PRO A 90 -2.90 8.34 15.43
N PRO A 91 -2.64 7.10 15.88
CA PRO A 91 -2.41 5.94 15.00
C PRO A 91 -3.48 5.76 13.92
N ALA A 92 -4.75 5.94 14.31
CA ALA A 92 -5.90 5.79 13.42
C ALA A 92 -5.83 6.73 12.21
N SER A 93 -5.44 8.00 12.39
CA SER A 93 -5.34 8.97 11.30
C SER A 93 -4.28 8.59 10.27
N SER A 94 -3.13 8.10 10.73
CA SER A 94 -2.05 7.64 9.84
C SER A 94 -2.45 6.37 9.09
N LEU A 95 -3.14 5.43 9.74
CA LEU A 95 -3.66 4.22 9.09
C LEU A 95 -4.77 4.55 8.09
N LEU A 96 -5.64 5.51 8.38
CA LEU A 96 -6.65 6.02 7.43
C LEU A 96 -5.97 6.61 6.18
N ALA A 97 -4.94 7.44 6.36
CA ALA A 97 -4.20 8.02 5.25
C ALA A 97 -3.52 6.94 4.39
N LEU A 98 -2.84 5.97 5.02
CA LEU A 98 -2.19 4.86 4.33
C LEU A 98 -3.20 3.99 3.58
N GLY A 99 -4.29 3.58 4.25
CA GLY A 99 -5.33 2.75 3.65
C GLY A 99 -6.00 3.43 2.46
N ALA A 100 -6.34 4.72 2.60
CA ALA A 100 -6.92 5.50 1.51
C ALA A 100 -5.94 5.65 0.33
N ALA A 101 -4.67 5.94 0.59
CA ALA A 101 -3.64 6.04 -0.45
C ALA A 101 -3.48 4.71 -1.21
N VAL A 102 -3.48 3.57 -0.51
CA VAL A 102 -3.44 2.24 -1.14
C VAL A 102 -4.67 1.98 -2.00
N LEU A 103 -5.87 2.32 -1.53
CA LEU A 103 -7.13 2.14 -2.27
C LEU A 103 -7.20 3.00 -3.54
N VAL A 104 -6.68 4.22 -3.47
CA VAL A 104 -6.67 5.17 -4.59
C VAL A 104 -5.53 4.90 -5.57
N SER A 105 -4.45 4.25 -5.13
CA SER A 105 -3.27 4.01 -5.97
C SER A 105 -3.51 3.34 -7.34
N PRO A 106 -4.52 2.46 -7.57
CA PRO A 106 -4.79 1.94 -8.91
C PRO A 106 -5.23 3.02 -9.91
N LEU A 107 -5.71 4.19 -9.45
CA LEU A 107 -6.01 5.32 -10.34
C LEU A 107 -4.72 5.93 -10.91
N ALA A 108 -3.63 5.95 -10.13
CA ALA A 108 -2.33 6.45 -10.57
C ALA A 108 -1.69 5.53 -11.64
N ASP A 109 -2.00 4.23 -11.62
CA ASP A 109 -1.55 3.28 -12.65
C ASP A 109 -1.98 3.74 -14.07
N ARG A 110 -3.10 4.46 -14.20
CA ARG A 110 -3.56 4.99 -15.51
C ARG A 110 -2.64 6.06 -16.08
N ALA A 111 -2.02 6.86 -15.23
CA ALA A 111 -1.12 7.93 -15.63
C ALA A 111 0.33 7.46 -15.70
N ALA A 112 0.72 6.56 -14.81
CA ALA A 112 2.12 6.21 -14.59
C ALA A 112 2.57 4.90 -15.27
N SER A 113 1.65 3.96 -15.53
CA SER A 113 2.01 2.64 -16.06
C SER A 113 0.98 2.07 -17.04
N PRO A 114 0.79 2.72 -18.21
CA PRO A 114 -0.15 2.27 -19.22
C PRO A 114 0.21 0.87 -19.75
N ALA A 115 1.49 0.55 -19.93
CA ALA A 115 1.93 -0.75 -20.44
C ALA A 115 1.61 -1.90 -19.46
N VAL A 116 1.80 -1.66 -18.15
CA VAL A 116 1.45 -2.65 -17.11
C VAL A 116 -0.06 -2.93 -17.09
N ARG A 117 -0.90 -1.96 -17.47
CA ARG A 117 -2.36 -2.14 -17.53
C ARG A 117 -2.80 -3.09 -18.65
N GLU A 118 -2.01 -3.22 -19.70
CA GLU A 118 -2.28 -4.10 -20.84
C GLU A 118 -1.92 -5.58 -20.53
N LEU A 119 -1.22 -5.85 -19.43
CA LEU A 119 -0.87 -7.20 -19.03
C LEU A 119 -2.13 -8.03 -18.64
N PRO A 120 -2.39 -9.17 -19.32
CA PRO A 120 -3.57 -9.97 -19.08
C PRO A 120 -3.70 -10.44 -17.62
N GLY A 121 -4.76 -9.99 -16.94
CA GLY A 121 -5.08 -10.35 -15.56
C GLY A 121 -4.38 -9.52 -14.49
N TRP A 122 -3.47 -8.60 -14.84
CA TRP A 122 -2.84 -7.69 -13.88
C TRP A 122 -3.88 -6.80 -13.20
N TRP A 123 -4.78 -6.19 -13.97
CA TRP A 123 -5.76 -5.25 -13.42
C TRP A 123 -6.66 -5.88 -12.35
N GLY A 124 -7.14 -7.10 -12.59
CA GLY A 124 -7.93 -7.84 -11.60
C GLY A 124 -7.13 -8.15 -10.33
N LEU A 125 -5.88 -8.60 -10.47
CA LEU A 125 -4.99 -8.83 -9.32
C LEU A 125 -4.74 -7.52 -8.57
N ARG A 126 -4.41 -6.43 -9.28
CA ARG A 126 -4.12 -5.11 -8.73
C ARG A 126 -5.27 -4.58 -7.87
N LEU A 127 -6.51 -4.72 -8.35
CA LEU A 127 -7.71 -4.34 -7.59
C LEU A 127 -7.89 -5.19 -6.33
N VAL A 128 -7.69 -6.50 -6.42
CA VAL A 128 -7.76 -7.40 -5.24
C VAL A 128 -6.70 -7.04 -4.21
N LEU A 129 -5.46 -6.77 -4.64
CA LEU A 129 -4.36 -6.43 -3.74
C LEU A 129 -4.54 -5.07 -3.08
N SER A 130 -4.87 -4.03 -3.86
CA SER A 130 -5.17 -2.70 -3.30
C SER A 130 -6.39 -2.71 -2.41
N GLY A 131 -7.47 -3.37 -2.83
CA GLY A 131 -8.69 -3.51 -2.07
C GLY A 131 -8.44 -4.24 -0.75
N GLY A 132 -7.82 -5.41 -0.82
CA GLY A 132 -7.49 -6.24 0.35
C GLY A 132 -6.58 -5.51 1.33
N LEU A 133 -5.42 -5.02 0.87
CA LEU A 133 -4.48 -4.32 1.74
C LEU A 133 -5.09 -3.06 2.33
N GLY A 134 -5.70 -2.21 1.48
CA GLY A 134 -6.30 -0.96 1.91
C GLY A 134 -7.41 -1.16 2.94
N LEU A 135 -8.33 -2.10 2.71
CA LEU A 135 -9.41 -2.40 3.65
C LEU A 135 -8.87 -2.98 4.97
N LEU A 136 -7.87 -3.88 4.92
CA LEU A 136 -7.25 -4.41 6.14
C LEU A 136 -6.54 -3.31 6.93
N THR A 137 -5.89 -2.35 6.27
CA THR A 137 -5.29 -1.17 6.93
C THR A 137 -6.36 -0.28 7.56
N LEU A 138 -7.49 -0.06 6.88
CA LEU A 138 -8.62 0.70 7.46
C LEU A 138 -9.25 -0.03 8.65
N LEU A 139 -9.36 -1.36 8.61
CA LEU A 139 -9.80 -2.15 9.77
C LEU A 139 -8.84 -1.97 10.96
N LEU A 140 -7.53 -1.99 10.74
CA LEU A 140 -6.56 -1.67 11.78
C LEU A 140 -6.74 -0.24 12.32
N ALA A 141 -7.09 0.73 11.48
CA ALA A 141 -7.39 2.09 11.91
C ALA A 141 -8.58 2.14 12.88
N LEU A 142 -9.64 1.37 12.59
CA LEU A 142 -10.83 1.26 13.47
C LEU A 142 -10.52 0.55 14.79
N LEU A 143 -9.55 -0.37 14.77
CA LEU A 143 -9.12 -1.09 15.96
C LEU A 143 -8.14 -0.29 16.81
N ALA A 144 -7.43 0.67 16.23
CA ALA A 144 -6.42 1.48 16.90
C ALA A 144 -7.04 2.30 18.04
N ARG A 145 -6.62 2.01 19.27
CA ARG A 145 -7.05 2.68 20.50
C ARG A 145 -5.91 3.49 21.09
#